data_AF-H2CJZ4-F1
#
_entry.id   AF-H2CJZ4-F1
#
_cell.length_a   1.000
_cell.length_b   1.000
_cell.length_c   1.000
_cell.angle_alpha   90.00
_cell.angle_beta   90.00
_cell.angle_gamma   90.00
#
_symmetry.space_group_name_H-M   'P 1'
#
loop_
_entity.id
_entity.type
_entity.pdbx_description
1 polymer ?
#
loop_
_entity_poly.entity_id
_entity_poly.type
_entity_poly.pdbx_seq_one_letter_code
_entity_poly.pdbx_strand_id
1 'polypeptide(L)'
;MILTDLLSFDNLALFYLLRDTPPNVLARVFVRADARLSGALLGLMTPKQREAIHYLMAKENDGDEKLFAEANSALLILADDLMRKGLVIKEGRYYYGKPVEEKAPAEA
;
A
#
# COMPACT_ATOMS: atom_id res chain seq x y z
N MET A 1 10.03 9.19 4.17
CA MET A 1 8.58 9.08 4.32
C MET A 1 8.29 8.30 5.60
N ILE A 2 7.23 8.61 6.33
CA ILE A 2 6.71 7.82 7.46
C ILE A 2 5.30 7.31 7.13
N LEU A 3 4.78 6.34 7.89
CA LEU A 3 3.47 5.72 7.59
C LEU A 3 2.32 6.74 7.47
N THR A 4 2.31 7.79 8.30
CA THR A 4 1.26 8.81 8.25
C THR A 4 1.32 9.67 6.99
N ASP A 5 2.47 9.74 6.30
CA ASP A 5 2.57 10.44 5.02
C ASP A 5 1.72 9.76 3.94
N LEU A 6 1.49 8.44 4.06
CA LEU A 6 0.64 7.66 3.15
C LEU A 6 -0.82 8.12 3.18
N LEU A 7 -1.28 8.79 4.26
CA LEU A 7 -2.60 9.41 4.29
C LEU A 7 -2.75 10.59 3.33
N SER A 8 -1.64 11.10 2.79
CA SER A 8 -1.63 12.16 1.80
C SER A 8 -1.55 11.64 0.36
N PHE A 9 -1.58 10.31 0.18
CA PHE A 9 -1.69 9.67 -1.14
C PHE A 9 -3.14 9.72 -1.61
N ASP A 10 -3.33 9.99 -2.91
CA ASP A 10 -4.62 9.80 -3.55
C ASP A 10 -4.95 8.31 -3.75
N ASN A 11 -6.18 8.03 -4.18
CA ASN A 11 -6.65 6.65 -4.35
C ASN A 11 -5.82 5.87 -5.38
N LEU A 12 -5.29 6.52 -6.42
CA LEU A 12 -4.51 5.83 -7.46
C LEU A 12 -3.11 5.46 -6.95
N ALA A 13 -2.46 6.37 -6.22
CA ALA A 13 -1.19 6.11 -5.56
C ALA A 13 -1.33 5.01 -4.50
N LEU A 14 -2.38 5.06 -3.68
CA LEU A 14 -2.70 4.00 -2.72
C LEU A 14 -3.01 2.67 -3.42
N PHE A 15 -3.70 2.69 -4.56
CA PHE A 15 -3.97 1.50 -5.36
C PHE A 15 -2.67 0.86 -5.87
N TYR A 16 -1.73 1.65 -6.40
CA TYR A 16 -0.43 1.11 -6.83
C TYR A 16 0.36 0.53 -5.67
N LEU A 17 0.36 1.21 -4.52
CA LEU A 17 1.00 0.69 -3.31
C LEU A 17 0.39 -0.63 -2.86
N LEU A 18 -0.94 -0.70 -2.82
CA LEU A 18 -1.70 -1.90 -2.49
C LEU A 18 -1.36 -3.07 -3.43
N ARG A 19 -1.33 -2.80 -4.74
CA ARG A 19 -1.05 -3.79 -5.79
C ARG A 19 0.35 -4.39 -5.65
N ASP A 20 1.34 -3.54 -5.35
CA ASP A 20 2.75 -3.94 -5.30
C ASP A 20 3.15 -4.49 -3.92
N THR A 21 2.29 -4.36 -2.90
CA THR A 21 2.58 -4.85 -1.54
C THR A 21 2.14 -6.31 -1.35
N PRO A 22 3.04 -7.20 -0.89
CA PRO A 22 2.68 -8.57 -0.55
C PRO A 22 1.57 -8.65 0.53
N PRO A 23 0.59 -9.57 0.41
CA PRO A 23 -0.54 -9.66 1.34
C PRO A 23 -0.15 -9.86 2.81
N ASN A 24 0.92 -10.61 3.08
CA ASN A 24 1.44 -10.81 4.44
C ASN A 24 2.07 -9.54 5.04
N VAL A 25 2.69 -8.70 4.21
CA VAL A 25 3.19 -7.38 4.63
C VAL A 25 2.01 -6.47 4.96
N LEU A 26 0.99 -6.41 4.09
CA LEU A 26 -0.24 -5.64 4.34
C LEU A 26 -0.94 -6.09 5.64
N ALA A 27 -1.09 -7.40 5.84
CA ALA A 27 -1.70 -7.94 7.04
C ALA A 27 -0.98 -7.46 8.31
N ARG A 28 0.35 -7.57 8.35
CA ARG A 28 1.15 -7.08 9.49
C ARG A 28 1.01 -5.59 9.72
N VAL A 29 1.08 -4.78 8.66
CA VAL A 29 0.88 -3.33 8.76
C VAL A 29 -0.50 -3.05 9.37
N PHE A 30 -1.55 -3.71 8.89
CA PHE A 30 -2.93 -3.44 9.32
C PHE A 30 -3.23 -3.81 10.78
N VAL A 31 -2.47 -4.73 11.38
CA VAL A 31 -2.63 -5.05 12.82
C VAL A 31 -2.33 -3.83 13.69
N ARG A 32 -1.42 -2.92 13.26
CA ARG A 32 -0.92 -1.81 14.09
C ARG A 32 -1.01 -0.42 13.47
N ALA A 33 -1.37 -0.31 12.19
CA ALA A 33 -1.47 0.97 11.51
C ALA A 33 -2.61 1.84 12.05
N ASP A 34 -2.51 3.15 11.82
CA ASP A 34 -3.59 4.11 12.02
C ASP A 34 -4.85 3.64 11.27
N ALA A 35 -6.00 3.61 11.96
CA ALA A 35 -7.26 3.10 11.42
C ALA A 35 -7.68 3.81 10.12
N ARG A 36 -7.30 5.08 9.92
CA ARG A 36 -7.59 5.83 8.68
C ARG A 36 -6.80 5.26 7.51
N LEU A 37 -5.53 4.90 7.73
CA LEU A 37 -4.68 4.33 6.68
C LEU A 37 -5.19 2.93 6.30
N SER A 38 -5.47 2.09 7.30
CA SER A 38 -6.08 0.78 7.08
C SER A 38 -7.41 0.90 6.35
N GLY A 39 -8.28 1.83 6.76
CA GLY A 39 -9.55 2.10 6.09
C GLY A 39 -9.41 2.54 4.64
N ALA A 40 -8.47 3.44 4.35
CA ALA A 40 -8.19 3.91 2.99
C ALA A 40 -7.73 2.77 2.07
N LEU A 41 -6.80 1.93 2.54
CA LEU A 41 -6.28 0.79 1.76
C LEU A 41 -7.33 -0.32 1.60
N LEU A 42 -8.08 -0.66 2.66
CA LEU A 42 -9.17 -1.64 2.61
C LEU A 42 -10.31 -1.17 1.69
N GLY A 43 -10.57 0.13 1.62
CA GLY A 43 -11.58 0.73 0.74
C GLY A 43 -11.29 0.52 -0.76
N LEU A 44 -10.03 0.32 -1.11
CA LEU A 44 -9.59 0.04 -2.49
C LEU A 44 -9.56 -1.46 -2.83
N MET A 45 -9.78 -2.33 -1.84
CA MET A 45 -9.79 -3.78 -2.01
C MET A 45 -11.17 -4.32 -2.37
N THR A 46 -11.19 -5.33 -3.25
CA THR A 46 -12.38 -6.17 -3.47
C THR A 46 -12.77 -6.93 -2.19
N PRO A 47 -14.04 -7.37 -2.06
CA PRO A 47 -14.47 -8.16 -0.90
C PRO A 47 -13.59 -9.40 -0.65
N LYS A 48 -13.21 -10.11 -1.72
CA LYS A 48 -12.34 -11.29 -1.64
C LYS A 48 -10.93 -10.97 -1.12
N GLN A 49 -10.34 -9.85 -1.55
CA GLN A 49 -9.04 -9.40 -1.04
C GLN A 49 -9.12 -9.04 0.44
N ARG A 50 -10.19 -8.34 0.86
CA ARG A 50 -10.40 -8.01 2.28
C ARG A 50 -10.51 -9.25 3.15
N GLU A 51 -11.28 -10.23 2.72
CA GLU A 51 -11.41 -11.51 3.42
C GLU A 51 -10.05 -12.21 3.57
N ALA A 52 -9.27 -12.30 2.50
CA ALA A 52 -7.94 -12.91 2.53
C ALA A 52 -6.98 -12.17 3.48
N ILE A 53 -7.00 -10.83 3.48
CA ILE A 53 -6.17 -10.03 4.37
C ILE A 53 -6.59 -10.19 5.83
N HIS A 54 -7.89 -10.15 6.14
CA HIS A 54 -8.38 -10.39 7.50
C HIS A 54 -8.01 -11.78 8.00
N TYR A 55 -8.07 -12.80 7.14
CA TYR A 55 -7.62 -14.14 7.47
C TYR A 55 -6.12 -14.19 7.80
N LEU A 56 -5.28 -13.45 7.05
CA LEU A 56 -3.85 -13.34 7.35
C LEU A 56 -3.59 -12.57 8.64
N MET A 57 -4.29 -11.47 8.88
CA MET A 57 -4.18 -10.69 10.13
C MET A 57 -4.47 -11.54 11.36
N ALA A 58 -5.50 -12.39 11.30
CA ALA A 58 -5.86 -13.30 12.40
C ALA A 58 -4.79 -14.36 12.70
N LYS A 59 -3.82 -14.57 11.80
CA LYS A 59 -2.69 -15.49 11.99
C LYS A 59 -1.41 -14.81 12.45
N GLU A 60 -1.36 -13.47 12.42
CA GLU A 60 -0.17 -12.76 12.87
C GLU A 60 -0.07 -12.83 14.39
N ASN A 61 1.16 -12.96 14.89
CA ASN A 61 1.46 -12.86 16.31
C ASN A 61 1.77 -11.39 16.62
N ASP A 62 0.89 -10.74 17.38
CA ASP A 62 1.00 -9.32 17.70
C ASP A 62 2.17 -8.99 18.66
N GLY A 63 2.90 -9.98 19.16
CA GLY A 63 4.07 -9.78 20.04
C GLY A 63 5.43 -9.59 19.35
N ASP A 64 5.54 -9.80 18.04
CA ASP A 64 6.83 -9.69 17.33
C ASP A 64 7.07 -8.29 16.74
N GLU A 65 7.54 -7.38 17.60
CA GLU A 65 7.89 -5.99 17.25
C GLU A 65 8.76 -5.87 16.00
N LYS A 66 9.71 -6.80 15.81
CA LYS A 66 10.66 -6.75 14.70
C LYS A 66 9.94 -6.98 13.38
N LEU A 67 9.05 -7.97 13.32
CA LEU A 67 8.28 -8.24 12.10
C LEU A 67 7.38 -7.07 11.71
N PHE A 68 6.79 -6.36 12.68
CA PHE A 68 5.99 -5.17 12.40
C PHE A 68 6.84 -4.01 11.88
N ALA A 69 8.01 -3.77 12.49
CA ALA A 69 8.94 -2.75 12.01
C ALA A 69 9.45 -3.05 10.59
N GLU A 70 9.74 -4.31 10.29
CA GLU A 70 10.14 -4.77 8.95
C GLU A 70 9.00 -4.60 7.93
N ALA A 71 7.76 -4.95 8.29
CA ALA A 71 6.60 -4.77 7.41
C ALA A 71 6.33 -3.29 7.10
N ASN A 72 6.41 -2.42 8.11
CA ASN A 72 6.28 -0.98 7.93
C ASN A 72 7.38 -0.42 7.02
N SER A 73 8.62 -0.87 7.22
CA SER A 73 9.75 -0.46 6.39
C SER A 73 9.59 -0.92 4.94
N ALA A 74 9.14 -2.16 4.72
CA ALA A 74 8.87 -2.70 3.40
C ALA A 74 7.80 -1.89 2.65
N LEU A 75 6.71 -1.52 3.33
CA LEU A 75 5.67 -0.69 2.73
C LEU A 75 6.20 0.68 2.28
N LEU A 76 7.02 1.33 3.13
CA LEU A 76 7.63 2.62 2.80
C LEU A 76 8.64 2.51 1.65
N ILE A 77 9.41 1.43 1.59
CA ILE A 77 10.33 1.15 0.48
C ILE A 77 9.57 1.02 -0.83
N LEU A 78 8.42 0.33 -0.83
CA LEU A 78 7.56 0.20 -2.00
C LEU A 78 6.96 1.54 -2.42
N ALA A 79 6.52 2.36 -1.46
CA ALA A 79 6.04 3.70 -1.75
C ALA A 79 7.14 4.59 -2.38
N ASP A 80 8.36 4.55 -1.86
CA ASP A 80 9.52 5.25 -2.45
C ASP A 80 9.89 4.69 -3.83
N ASP A 81 9.72 3.40 -4.07
CA ASP A 81 9.94 2.77 -5.38
C ASP A 81 8.91 3.23 -6.42
N LEU A 82 7.64 3.36 -6.05
CA LEU A 82 6.61 3.94 -6.92
C LEU A 82 6.93 5.39 -7.31
N MET A 83 7.49 6.16 -6.38
CA MET A 83 7.97 7.52 -6.67
C MET A 83 9.15 7.51 -7.63
N ARG A 84 10.14 6.63 -7.41
CA ARG A 84 11.31 6.48 -8.31
C ARG A 84 10.92 6.03 -9.72
N LYS A 85 9.89 5.19 -9.84
CA LYS A 85 9.32 4.75 -11.13
C LYS A 85 8.46 5.83 -11.81
N GLY A 86 8.18 6.95 -11.13
CA GLY A 86 7.31 8.01 -11.64
C GLY A 86 5.83 7.63 -11.71
N LEU A 87 5.43 6.57 -11.00
CA LEU A 87 4.04 6.15 -10.85
C LEU A 87 3.31 6.94 -9.77
N VAL A 88 4.06 7.51 -8.83
CA VAL A 88 3.56 8.44 -7.81
C VAL A 88 4.40 9.72 -7.86
N ILE A 89 3.73 10.87 -7.93
CA ILE A 89 4.38 12.18 -7.98
C ILE A 89 4.03 12.95 -6.71
N LYS A 90 5.04 13.53 -6.06
CA LYS A 90 4.83 14.40 -4.89
C LYS A 90 4.63 15.84 -5.35
N GLU A 91 3.52 16.46 -4.94
CA GLU A 91 3.28 17.89 -5.12
C GLU A 91 2.93 18.54 -3.77
N GLY A 92 3.86 19.34 -3.25
CA GLY A 92 3.75 19.89 -1.90
C GLY A 92 3.68 18.78 -0.84
N ARG A 93 2.55 18.70 -0.12
CA ARG A 93 2.30 17.69 0.93
C ARG A 93 1.57 16.45 0.42
N TYR A 94 1.08 16.45 -0.82
CA TYR A 94 0.24 15.40 -1.38
C TYR A 94 1.02 14.54 -2.37
N TYR A 95 0.54 13.31 -2.58
CA TYR A 95 1.14 12.34 -3.49
C TYR A 95 0.06 11.82 -4.44
N TYR A 96 0.32 11.92 -5.74
CA TYR A 96 -0.66 11.65 -6.79
C TYR A 96 -0.22 10.48 -7.66
N GLY A 97 -1.13 9.54 -7.90
CA GLY A 97 -0.89 8.45 -8.83
C GLY A 97 -0.90 8.96 -10.27
N LYS A 98 0.05 8.50 -11.08
CA LYS A 98 0.11 8.80 -12.51
C LYS A 98 -0.48 7.63 -13.30
N PRO A 99 -1.54 7.82 -14.11
CA PRO A 99 -2.03 6.79 -15.01
C PRO A 99 -0.91 6.29 -15.91
N VAL A 100 -0.75 4.97 -15.98
CA VAL A 100 0.12 4.35 -16.97
C VAL A 100 -0.66 4.33 -18.28
N GLU A 101 -0.19 5.07 -19.29
CA GLU A 101 -0.70 4.89 -20.65
C GLU A 101 -0.31 3.48 -21.11
N GLU A 102 -1.25 2.54 -21.06
CA GLU A 102 -1.13 1.29 -21.78
C GLU A 102 -1.11 1.65 -23.27
N LYS A 103 0.08 1.66 -23.89
CA LYS A 103 0.17 1.63 -25.34
C LYS A 103 -0.59 0.37 -25.78
N ALA A 104 -1.69 0.57 -26.51
CA ALA A 104 -2.41 -0.52 -27.14
C ALA A 104 -1.38 -1.42 -27.86
N PRO A 105 -1.48 -2.76 -27.74
CA PRO A 105 -0.60 -3.64 -28.47
C PRO A 105 -0.73 -3.27 -29.95
N ALA A 106 0.41 -2.94 -30.58
CA ALA A 106 0.45 -2.70 -32.00
C ALA A 106 -0.18 -3.92 -32.68
N GLU A 107 -1.30 -3.71 -33.36
CA GLU A 107 -1.90 -4.72 -34.23
C GLU A 107 -0.80 -5.17 -35.21
N ALA A 108 -0.44 -6.45 -35.12
CA ALA A 108 0.55 -7.11 -35.96
C ALA A 108 -0.09 -7.61 -37.25
#